data_AF-A0A437SU36-F1
#
_entry.id   AF-A0A437SU36-F1
#
_cell.length_a   1.000
_cell.length_b   1.000
_cell.length_c   1.000
_cell.angle_alpha   90.00
_cell.angle_beta   90.00
_cell.angle_gamma   90.00
#
_symmetry.space_group_name_H-M   'P 1'
#
loop_
_entity.id
_entity.type
_entity.pdbx_description
1 polymer ?
#
loop_
_entity_poly.entity_id
_entity_poly.type
_entity_poly.pdbx_seq_one_letter_code
_entity_poly.pdbx_strand_id
1 'polypeptide(L)' 'MTQYLVKDILKRLKHANFVEIRIAGDHHIFRNMKNGKMLVIPYARRKDTIAVGTAHAIIRVIEECEK' A
#
# COMPACT_ATOMS: atom_id res chain seq x y z
N MET A 1 -20.87 2.41 -0.12
CA MET A 1 -19.49 2.68 -0.58
C MET A 1 -18.53 2.20 0.49
N THR A 2 -17.91 1.04 0.31
CA THR A 2 -16.92 0.54 1.27
C THR A 2 -15.61 1.31 1.06
N GLN A 3 -15.07 1.90 2.12
CA GLN A 3 -13.80 2.61 2.11
C GLN A 3 -12.82 1.85 3.01
N TYR A 4 -11.57 1.75 2.59
CA TYR A 4 -10.52 1.11 3.38
C TYR A 4 -9.66 2.17 4.04
N LEU A 5 -9.37 2.01 5.33
CA LEU A 5 -8.41 2.88 6.00
C LEU A 5 -7.00 2.59 5.49
N VAL A 6 -6.26 3.66 5.19
CA VAL A 6 -4.85 3.59 4.80
C VAL A 6 -4.04 2.78 5.83
N LYS A 7 -4.34 2.99 7.12
CA LYS A 7 -3.72 2.25 8.23
C LYS A 7 -3.78 0.73 8.06
N ASP A 8 -4.89 0.19 7.56
CA ASP A 8 -5.04 -1.27 7.39
C ASP A 8 -4.25 -1.79 6.19
N ILE A 9 -4.15 -1.00 5.12
CA ILE A 9 -3.29 -1.31 3.97
C ILE A 9 -1.81 -1.26 4.37
N LEU A 10 -1.39 -0.23 5.12
CA LEU A 10 -0.03 -0.10 5.62
C LEU A 10 0.38 -1.26 6.52
N LYS A 11 -0.52 -1.77 7.36
CA LYS A 11 -0.27 -3.00 8.13
C LYS A 11 0.03 -4.17 7.21
N ARG A 12 -0.82 -4.43 6.22
CA ARG A 12 -0.63 -5.54 5.26
C ARG A 12 0.68 -5.41 4.47
N LEU A 13 1.01 -4.21 4.00
CA LEU A 13 2.30 -3.93 3.35
C LEU A 13 3.49 -4.30 4.25
N LYS A 14 3.44 -3.90 5.53
CA LYS A 14 4.50 -4.21 6.49
C LYS A 14 4.65 -5.72 6.72
N HIS A 15 3.53 -6.45 6.77
CA HIS A 15 3.55 -7.93 6.85
C HIS A 15 4.16 -8.57 5.59
N ALA A 16 3.91 -8.00 4.41
CA ALA A 16 4.42 -8.49 3.14
C ALA A 16 5.83 -7.98 2.77
N ASN A 17 6.62 -7.52 3.75
CA ASN A 17 7.98 -7.00 3.57
C ASN A 17 8.11 -5.80 2.60
N PHE A 18 7.07 -4.98 2.49
CA PHE A 18 7.17 -3.69 1.82
C PHE A 18 7.76 -2.64 2.77
N VAL A 19 8.74 -1.90 2.25
CA VAL A 19 9.41 -0.80 2.95
C VAL A 19 9.14 0.49 2.20
N GLU A 20 8.83 1.55 2.93
CA GLU A 20 8.68 2.90 2.36
C GLU A 20 10.06 3.42 1.93
N ILE A 21 10.25 3.67 0.64
CA ILE A 21 11.52 4.15 0.11
C ILE A 21 11.51 5.66 -0.07
N ARG A 22 10.38 6.20 -0.50
CA ARG A 22 10.27 7.62 -0.82
C ARG A 22 8.87 8.14 -0.59
N ILE A 23 8.79 9.38 -0.16
CA ILE A 23 7.55 10.14 -0.05
C ILE A 23 7.68 11.36 -0.98
N ALA A 24 6.68 11.55 -1.82
CA ALA A 24 6.59 12.70 -2.73
C ALA A 24 5.23 13.38 -2.53
N GLY A 25 5.18 14.32 -1.58
CA GLY A 25 3.91 14.91 -1.12
C GLY A 25 3.01 13.83 -0.54
N ASP A 26 1.83 13.66 -1.12
CA ASP A 26 0.86 12.63 -0.71
C ASP A 26 1.10 11.27 -1.39
N HIS A 27 2.13 11.14 -2.23
CA HIS A 27 2.45 9.87 -2.88
C HIS A 27 3.55 9.15 -2.11
N HIS A 28 3.16 8.11 -1.39
CA HIS A 28 4.07 7.26 -0.65
C HIS A 28 4.46 6.05 -1.50
N ILE A 29 5.76 5.90 -1.75
CA ILE A 29 6.34 4.85 -2.60
C ILE A 29 6.92 3.77 -1.70
N PHE A 30 6.35 2.58 -1.80
CA PHE A 30 6.78 1.37 -1.11
C PHE A 30 7.47 0.43 -2.09
N ARG A 31 8.48 -0.29 -1.62
CA ARG A 31 9.14 -1.36 -2.37
C ARG A 31 9.15 -2.64 -1.55
N ASN A 32 8.80 -3.74 -2.20
CA ASN A 32 8.93 -5.06 -1.61
C ASN A 32 10.41 -5.47 -1.57
N MET A 33 10.93 -5.81 -0.39
CA MET A 33 12.31 -6.24 -0.23
C MET A 33 12.56 -7.66 -0.75
N LYS A 34 11.52 -8.50 -0.86
CA LYS A 34 11.60 -9.87 -1.37
C LYS A 34 11.62 -9.93 -2.90
N ASN A 35 10.65 -9.27 -3.55
CA ASN A 35 10.46 -9.37 -5.00
C ASN A 35 10.87 -8.09 -5.76
N GLY A 36 11.24 -7.01 -5.06
CA GLY A 36 11.63 -5.74 -5.68
C GLY A 36 10.50 -4.90 -6.28
N LYS A 37 9.25 -5.39 -6.30
CA LYS A 37 8.06 -4.66 -6.80
C LYS A 37 7.91 -3.32 -6.07
N MET A 38 7.57 -2.28 -6.82
CA MET A 38 7.24 -0.95 -6.29
C MET A 38 5.74 -0.72 -6.31
N LEU A 39 5.25 0.01 -5.30
CA LEU A 39 3.84 0.25 -5.08
C LEU A 39 3.67 1.69 -4.58
N VAL A 40 2.85 2.47 -5.28
CA VAL A 40 2.57 3.86 -4.92
C VAL A 40 1.19 3.91 -4.28
N ILE A 41 1.12 4.49 -3.09
CA ILE A 41 -0.13 4.67 -2.36
C ILE A 41 -0.34 6.17 -2.13
N PRO A 42 -1.36 6.77 -2.78
CA PRO A 42 -1.70 8.16 -2.54
C PRO A 42 -2.48 8.29 -1.22
N TYR A 43 -1.88 8.94 -0.22
CA TYR A 43 -2.55 9.34 1.01
C TYR A 43 -1.85 10.55 1.64
N ALA A 44 -2.61 11.48 2.21
CA ALA A 44 -2.05 12.62 2.94
C ALA A 44 -1.85 12.28 4.43
N ARG A 45 -2.76 11.48 4.99
CA ARG A 45 -2.73 11.06 6.40
C ARG A 45 -2.98 9.57 6.52
N ARG A 46 -2.37 8.92 7.52
CA ARG A 46 -2.60 7.50 7.82
C ARG A 46 -4.05 7.15 8.21
N LYS A 47 -4.85 8.17 8.55
CA LYS A 47 -6.29 8.05 8.86
C LYS A 47 -7.18 8.28 7.63
N ASP A 48 -6.60 8.58 6.47
CA ASP A 48 -7.36 8.73 5.24
C ASP A 48 -7.93 7.39 4.78
N THR A 49 -8.89 7.51 3.89
CA THR A 49 -9.61 6.41 3.29
C THR A 49 -9.23 6.27 1.82
N ILE A 50 -8.96 5.04 1.42
CA ILE A 50 -8.73 4.64 0.03
C ILE A 50 -10.03 4.03 -0.50
N ALA A 51 -10.36 4.37 -1.74
CA ALA A 51 -11.50 3.78 -2.44
C ALA A 51 -11.32 2.26 -2.58
N VAL A 52 -12.40 1.49 -2.42
CA VAL A 52 -12.36 0.01 -2.48
C VAL A 52 -11.64 -0.54 -3.72
N GLY A 53 -11.83 0.06 -4.90
CA GLY A 53 -11.19 -0.38 -6.13
C GLY A 53 -9.66 -0.30 -6.05
N THR A 54 -9.14 0.84 -5.57
CA THR A 54 -7.71 1.04 -5.35
C THR A 54 -7.18 0.11 -4.26
N ALA A 55 -7.93 -0.05 -3.15
CA ALA A 55 -7.54 -0.96 -2.07
C ALA A 55 -7.42 -2.42 -2.56
N HIS A 56 -8.39 -2.89 -3.35
CA HIS A 56 -8.35 -4.24 -3.93
C HIS A 56 -7.18 -4.41 -4.91
N ALA A 57 -6.88 -3.40 -5.74
CA ALA A 57 -5.72 -3.43 -6.61
C ALA A 57 -4.41 -3.55 -5.82
N ILE A 58 -4.27 -2.77 -4.74
CA ILE A 58 -3.10 -2.83 -3.85
C ILE A 58 -3.00 -4.22 -3.18
N ILE A 59 -4.09 -4.73 -2.61
CA ILE A 59 -4.12 -6.04 -1.94
C ILE A 59 -3.72 -7.15 -2.92
N ARG A 60 -4.26 -7.14 -4.14
CA ARG A 60 -3.90 -8.13 -5.16
C ARG A 60 -2.41 -8.13 -5.46
N VAL A 61 -1.79 -6.95 -5.57
CA VAL A 61 -0.33 -6.85 -5.79
C VAL A 61 0.46 -7.36 -4.59
N ILE A 62 -0.03 -7.13 -3.37
CA ILE A 62 0.57 -7.66 -2.14
C ILE A 62 0.53 -9.20 -2.16
N GLU A 63 -0.64 -9.79 -2.45
CA GLU A 63 -0.83 -11.25 -2.51
C GLU A 63 0.03 -11.90 -3.61
N GLU A 64 0.16 -11.25 -4.76
CA GLU A 64 1.07 -11.68 -5.83
C GLU A 64 2.55 -11.64 -5.43
N CYS A 65 2.91 -10.82 -4.45
CA CYS A 65 4.28 -10.75 -3.92
C CYS A 65 4.57 -11.75 -2.80
N GLU A 66 3.53 -12.25 -2.13
CA GLU A 66 3.68 -13.26 -1.09
C GLU A 66 3.92 -14.66 -1.67
N LYS A 67 3.31 -14.97 -2.83
CA LYS A 67 3.60 -16.17 -3.63
C LYS A 67 5.04 -16.18 -4.14
#